data_AF-A0AAF0W3I9-F1
#
_entry.id   AF-A0AAF0W3I9-F1
#
_cell.length_a   1.000
_cell.length_b   1.000
_cell.length_c   1.000
_cell.angle_alpha   90.00
_cell.angle_beta   90.00
_cell.angle_gamma   90.00
#
_symmetry.space_group_name_H-M   'P 1'
#
loop_
_entity.id
_entity.type
_entity.pdbx_description
1 polymer ?
#
loop_
_entity_poly.entity_id
_entity_poly.type
_entity_poly.pdbx_seq_one_letter_code
_entity_poly.pdbx_strand_id
1 'polypeptide(L)'
;MGGIAIPMPKIFTMFSSFSMASLALPGMSGFVAEFIVFFGIITSQKYLLISKLGITFVMAIGIILTPIYSLSMLRQMFYGYKLFNAPNSYVFDSGPRELFVSIAIFIPVIGIGMYPDFVLSLSVDKVEVLLSNFVYR
;
A
#
# COMPACT_ATOMS: atom_id res chain seq x y z
N MET A 1 -6.42 5.09 -22.21
CA MET A 1 -5.74 6.26 -21.60
C MET A 1 -4.26 5.94 -21.60
N GLY A 2 -3.40 6.83 -22.09
CA GLY A 2 -1.96 6.60 -22.20
C GLY A 2 -1.24 7.91 -22.52
N GLY A 3 -0.06 8.12 -21.95
CA GLY A 3 0.77 9.30 -22.20
C GLY A 3 0.37 10.54 -21.39
N ILE A 4 -0.28 10.33 -20.24
CA ILE A 4 -0.77 11.39 -19.36
C ILE A 4 0.35 11.98 -18.47
N ALA A 5 1.51 11.33 -18.38
CA ALA A 5 2.63 11.83 -17.59
C ALA A 5 3.14 13.21 -18.02
N ILE A 6 3.15 13.48 -19.34
CA ILE A 6 3.64 14.74 -19.91
C ILE A 6 2.67 15.91 -19.63
N PRO A 7 1.35 15.79 -19.86
CA PRO A 7 0.42 16.89 -19.58
C PRO A 7 0.09 17.09 -18.09
N MET A 8 0.22 16.07 -17.23
CA MET A 8 -0.12 16.16 -15.79
C MET A 8 1.00 15.61 -14.88
N PRO A 9 2.16 16.28 -14.82
CA PRO A 9 3.31 15.75 -14.08
C PRO A 9 3.06 15.64 -12.57
N LYS A 10 2.33 16.57 -11.95
CA LYS A 10 2.08 16.51 -10.50
C LYS A 10 1.21 15.33 -10.12
N ILE A 11 0.12 15.10 -10.86
CA ILE A 11 -0.76 13.94 -10.64
C ILE A 11 0.02 12.65 -10.87
N PHE A 12 0.86 12.59 -11.91
CA PHE A 12 1.72 11.43 -12.15
C PHE A 12 2.64 11.14 -10.96
N THR A 13 3.31 12.15 -10.40
CA THR A 13 4.20 11.96 -9.23
C THR A 13 3.43 11.48 -8.00
N MET A 14 2.28 12.09 -7.70
CA MET A 14 1.45 11.69 -6.57
C MET A 14 0.92 10.28 -6.75
N PHE A 15 0.32 9.97 -7.90
CA PHE A 15 -0.20 8.65 -8.19
C PHE A 15 0.89 7.58 -8.11
N SER A 16 2.08 7.87 -8.63
CA SER A 16 3.22 6.97 -8.53
C SER A 16 3.62 6.73 -7.08
N SER A 17 3.71 7.78 -6.27
CA SER A 17 4.03 7.65 -4.84
C SER A 17 3.00 6.83 -4.06
N PHE A 18 1.71 7.00 -4.35
CA PHE A 18 0.64 6.20 -3.75
C PHE A 18 0.64 4.76 -4.22
N SER A 19 0.94 4.52 -5.50
CA SER A 19 1.11 3.17 -6.03
C SER A 19 2.28 2.46 -5.34
N MET A 20 3.39 3.17 -5.06
CA MET A 20 4.51 2.61 -4.30
C MET A 20 4.13 2.34 -2.84
N ALA A 21 3.31 3.20 -2.23
CA ALA A 21 2.78 2.95 -0.89
C ALA A 21 1.88 1.71 -0.82
N SER A 22 1.03 1.48 -1.83
CA SER A 22 0.16 0.29 -1.88
C SER A 22 0.93 -1.01 -2.14
N LEU A 23 2.18 -0.90 -2.56
CA LEU A 23 3.04 -2.03 -2.88
C LEU A 23 3.79 -2.61 -1.69
N ALA A 24 3.49 -2.11 -0.49
CA ALA A 24 4.25 -2.46 0.70
C ALA A 24 5.75 -2.19 0.51
N LEU A 25 6.10 -1.04 -0.08
CA LEU A 25 7.50 -0.63 -0.19
C LEU A 25 8.07 -0.35 1.22
N PRO A 26 9.30 -0.80 1.55
CA PRO A 26 9.88 -0.57 2.88
C PRO A 26 9.92 0.91 3.26
N GLY A 27 9.46 1.24 4.47
CA GLY A 27 9.34 2.63 4.94
C GLY A 27 7.95 3.26 4.70
N MET A 28 7.03 2.55 4.06
CA MET A 28 5.61 2.91 3.99
C MET A 28 4.79 2.07 4.98
N SER A 29 3.67 2.60 5.46
CA SER A 29 2.82 1.93 6.46
C SER A 29 2.32 0.55 6.02
N GLY A 30 2.09 0.36 4.71
CA GLY A 30 1.65 -0.93 4.14
C GLY A 30 2.64 -2.07 4.37
N PHE A 31 3.94 -1.79 4.28
CA PHE A 31 4.98 -2.79 4.51
C PHE A 31 4.98 -3.28 5.95
N VAL A 32 4.93 -2.35 6.91
CA VAL A 32 4.96 -2.70 8.33
C VAL A 32 3.72 -3.52 8.71
N ALA A 33 2.55 -3.14 8.21
CA ALA A 33 1.31 -3.87 8.44
C ALA A 33 1.37 -5.31 7.94
N GLU A 34 1.79 -5.52 6.68
CA GLU A 34 1.94 -6.86 6.12
C GLU A 34 3.02 -7.67 6.85
N PHE A 35 4.16 -7.06 7.17
CA PHE A 35 5.26 -7.72 7.87
C PHE A 35 4.84 -8.23 9.26
N ILE A 36 4.10 -7.44 10.03
CA ILE A 36 3.58 -7.85 11.35
C ILE A 36 2.62 -9.03 11.21
N VAL A 37 1.75 -9.03 10.19
CA VAL A 37 0.83 -10.14 9.93
C VAL A 37 1.57 -11.42 9.58
N PHE A 38 2.57 -11.34 8.69
CA PHE A 38 3.41 -12.48 8.33
C PHE A 38 4.13 -13.05 9.55
N PHE A 39 4.76 -12.18 10.34
CA PHE A 39 5.49 -12.62 11.53
C PHE A 39 4.54 -13.25 12.56
N GLY A 40 3.37 -12.65 12.79
CA GLY A 40 2.37 -13.15 13.72
C GLY A 40 1.87 -14.57 13.38
N ILE A 41 1.72 -14.90 12.10
CA ILE A 41 1.31 -16.25 11.68
C ILE A 41 2.42 -17.26 11.89
N ILE A 42 3.66 -16.91 11.56
CA ILE A 42 4.82 -17.80 11.71
C ILE A 42 5.03 -18.15 13.20
N THR A 43 4.99 -17.15 14.08
CA THR A 43 5.25 -17.32 15.53
C THR A 43 4.10 -17.92 16.31
N SER A 44 2.89 -17.95 15.76
CA SER A 44 1.70 -18.46 16.46
C SER A 44 1.83 -19.94 16.84
N GLN A 45 1.72 -20.30 18.12
CA GLN A 45 1.90 -21.72 18.55
C GLN A 45 0.64 -22.60 18.35
N LYS A 46 -0.53 -21.99 18.08
CA LYS A 46 -1.82 -22.71 18.03
C LYS A 46 -2.08 -23.48 16.73
N TYR A 47 -1.42 -23.13 15.63
CA TYR A 47 -1.70 -23.71 14.31
C TYR A 47 -0.76 -24.86 13.97
N LEU A 48 -1.31 -25.92 13.36
CA LEU A 48 -0.53 -27.01 12.77
C LEU A 48 0.41 -26.48 11.67
N LEU A 49 1.59 -27.08 11.53
CA LEU A 49 2.60 -26.68 10.54
C LEU A 49 2.04 -26.63 9.11
N ILE A 50 1.16 -27.57 8.74
CA ILE A 50 0.60 -27.66 7.39
C ILE A 50 -0.32 -26.48 7.06
N SER A 51 -1.14 -26.02 8.01
CA SER A 51 -2.08 -24.91 7.78
C SER A 51 -1.33 -23.57 7.74
N LYS A 52 -0.30 -23.40 8.58
CA LYS A 52 0.60 -22.24 8.50
C LYS A 52 1.22 -22.12 7.11
N LEU A 53 1.75 -23.22 6.58
CA LEU A 53 2.42 -23.22 5.28
C LEU A 53 1.44 -22.83 4.16
N GLY A 54 0.23 -23.39 4.17
CA GLY A 54 -0.82 -23.01 3.22
C GLY A 54 -1.19 -21.53 3.28
N ILE A 55 -1.38 -20.97 4.48
CA ILE A 55 -1.72 -19.55 4.64
C ILE A 55 -0.57 -18.65 4.18
N THR A 56 0.66 -18.93 4.59
CA THR A 56 1.83 -18.14 4.20
C THR A 56 2.07 -18.16 2.68
N PHE A 57 1.79 -19.29 2.02
CA PHE A 57 1.89 -19.40 0.56
C PHE A 57 0.89 -18.50 -0.16
N VAL A 58 -0.37 -18.48 0.28
CA VAL A 58 -1.40 -17.59 -0.27
C VAL A 58 -1.03 -16.13 -0.05
N MET A 59 -0.48 -15.78 1.12
CA MET A 59 -0.02 -14.42 1.38
C MET A 59 1.14 -14.02 0.46
N ALA A 60 2.11 -14.91 0.25
CA ALA A 60 3.23 -14.65 -0.65
C ALA A 60 2.77 -14.41 -2.09
N ILE A 61 1.75 -15.14 -2.56
CA ILE A 61 1.11 -14.90 -3.86
C ILE A 61 0.49 -13.48 -3.90
N GLY A 62 -0.17 -13.06 -2.82
CA GLY A 62 -0.69 -11.70 -2.67
C GLY A 62 0.38 -10.62 -2.85
N ILE A 63 1.52 -10.75 -2.14
CA ILE A 63 2.66 -9.83 -2.26
C ILE A 63 3.18 -9.73 -3.69
N ILE A 64 3.17 -10.83 -4.45
CA ILE A 64 3.66 -10.83 -5.83
C ILE A 64 2.63 -10.23 -6.79
N LEU A 65 1.34 -10.48 -6.55
CA LEU A 65 0.26 -9.94 -7.38
C LEU A 65 0.14 -8.41 -7.26
N THR A 66 0.41 -7.83 -6.08
CA THR A 66 0.31 -6.39 -5.86
C THR A 66 1.13 -5.53 -6.85
N PRO A 67 2.45 -5.76 -7.07
CA PRO A 67 3.26 -5.05 -8.07
C PRO A 67 2.81 -5.28 -9.49
N ILE A 68 2.36 -6.50 -9.80
CA ILE A 68 1.96 -6.83 -11.16
C ILE A 68 0.80 -5.95 -11.60
N TYR A 69 -0.25 -5.80 -10.78
CA TYR A 69 -1.39 -4.98 -11.17
C TYR A 69 -1.11 -3.48 -11.06
N SER A 70 -0.48 -3.01 -9.98
CA SER A 70 -0.34 -1.57 -9.72
C SER A 70 0.64 -0.92 -10.69
N LEU A 71 1.79 -1.54 -10.94
CA LEU A 71 2.78 -1.05 -11.90
C LEU A 71 2.27 -1.19 -13.34
N SER A 72 1.54 -2.25 -13.66
CA SER A 72 0.94 -2.39 -15.00
C SER A 72 -0.12 -1.31 -15.25
N MET A 73 -0.96 -1.00 -14.26
CA MET A 73 -1.93 0.09 -14.33
C MET A 73 -1.23 1.44 -14.53
N LEU A 74 -0.20 1.73 -13.73
CA LEU A 74 0.57 2.97 -13.80
C LEU A 74 1.25 3.12 -15.16
N ARG A 75 1.84 2.04 -15.69
CA ARG A 75 2.40 1.98 -17.05
C ARG A 75 1.35 2.28 -18.11
N GLN A 76 0.20 1.61 -18.06
CA GLN A 76 -0.86 1.79 -19.06
C GLN A 76 -1.40 3.22 -19.06
N MET A 77 -1.64 3.81 -17.90
CA MET A 77 -2.23 5.16 -17.80
C MET A 77 -1.24 6.29 -18.12
N PHE A 78 -0.02 6.23 -17.59
CA PHE A 78 0.91 7.36 -17.63
C PHE A 78 1.99 7.21 -18.69
N TYR A 79 2.58 6.02 -18.82
CA TYR A 79 3.72 5.74 -19.71
C TYR A 79 3.32 5.27 -21.12
N GLY A 80 2.05 4.96 -21.37
CA GLY A 80 1.58 4.54 -22.70
C GLY A 80 1.78 5.61 -23.79
N TYR A 81 1.77 5.20 -25.06
CA TYR A 81 1.82 6.15 -26.18
C TYR A 81 0.49 6.94 -26.27
N LYS A 82 0.59 8.25 -26.49
CA LYS A 82 -0.58 9.12 -26.71
C LYS A 82 -1.26 8.68 -28.01
N LEU A 83 -2.56 8.36 -27.96
CA LEU A 83 -3.36 8.14 -29.16
C LEU A 83 -3.39 9.47 -29.95
N PHE A 84 -2.72 9.49 -31.10
CA PHE A 84 -2.59 10.66 -31.98
C PHE A 84 -3.94 11.26 -32.47
N ASN A 85 -5.06 10.56 -32.26
CA ASN A 85 -6.38 10.91 -32.80
C ASN A 85 -7.43 11.37 -31.76
N ALA A 86 -7.07 11.56 -30.48
CA ALA A 86 -8.02 12.11 -29.51
C ALA A 86 -8.02 13.65 -29.56
N PRO A 87 -9.17 14.32 -29.70
CA PRO A 87 -9.23 15.77 -29.66
C PRO A 87 -8.62 16.24 -28.34
N ASN A 88 -7.76 17.24 -28.44
CA ASN A 88 -6.97 17.80 -27.34
C ASN A 88 -7.92 18.17 -26.18
N SER A 89 -8.14 17.24 -25.25
CA SER A 89 -8.88 17.54 -24.03
C SER A 89 -8.06 18.58 -23.29
N TYR A 90 -8.71 19.61 -22.77
CA TYR A 90 -8.08 20.58 -21.89
C TYR A 90 -7.62 19.84 -20.62
N VAL A 91 -6.43 19.24 -20.68
CA VAL A 91 -5.86 18.50 -19.57
C VAL A 91 -5.21 19.52 -18.64
N PHE A 92 -5.94 19.91 -17.60
CA PHE A 92 -5.42 20.74 -16.52
C PHE A 92 -4.71 19.86 -15.51
N ASP A 93 -3.45 20.18 -15.22
CA ASP A 93 -2.73 19.56 -14.11
C ASP A 93 -3.38 19.94 -12.75
N SER A 94 -3.05 19.17 -11.72
CA SER A 94 -3.66 19.32 -10.40
C SER A 94 -3.53 20.73 -9.83
N GLY A 95 -4.65 21.19 -9.27
CA GLY A 95 -4.69 22.43 -8.52
C GLY A 95 -3.99 22.32 -7.16
N PRO A 96 -3.65 23.45 -6.50
CA PRO A 96 -2.98 23.43 -5.20
C PRO A 96 -3.81 22.72 -4.11
N ARG A 97 -5.15 22.75 -4.23
CA ARG A 97 -6.06 22.05 -3.32
C ARG A 97 -5.92 20.52 -3.40
N GLU A 98 -5.85 19.98 -4.61
CA GLU A 98 -5.72 18.53 -4.82
C GLU A 98 -4.37 18.04 -4.32
N LEU A 99 -3.31 18.78 -4.64
CA LEU A 99 -1.97 18.51 -4.13
C LEU A 99 -1.93 18.49 -2.60
N PHE A 100 -2.57 19.47 -1.95
CA PHE A 100 -2.62 19.55 -0.49
C PHE A 100 -3.30 18.32 0.14
N VAL A 101 -4.45 17.90 -0.40
CA VAL A 101 -5.17 16.71 0.09
C VAL A 101 -4.33 15.45 -0.10
N SER A 102 -3.70 15.29 -1.26
CA SER A 102 -2.79 14.17 -1.52
C SER A 102 -1.63 14.14 -0.52
N ILE A 103 -0.95 15.26 -0.31
CA ILE A 103 0.18 15.33 0.64
C ILE A 103 -0.28 15.05 2.08
N ALA A 104 -1.42 15.60 2.49
CA ALA A 104 -1.96 15.40 3.83
C ALA A 104 -2.22 13.92 4.14
N ILE A 105 -2.64 13.13 3.13
CA ILE A 105 -2.82 11.68 3.26
C ILE A 105 -1.48 10.94 3.16
N PHE A 106 -0.54 11.43 2.38
CA PHE A 106 0.76 10.78 2.18
C PHE A 106 1.68 10.87 3.40
N ILE A 107 1.60 11.97 4.16
CA ILE A 107 2.38 12.18 5.39
C ILE A 107 2.20 11.04 6.41
N PRO A 108 0.97 10.66 6.85
CA PRO A 108 0.80 9.58 7.81
C PRO A 108 1.22 8.21 7.24
N VAL A 109 1.12 7.99 5.93
CA VAL A 109 1.58 6.74 5.29
C VAL A 109 3.08 6.55 5.48
N ILE A 110 3.87 7.60 5.25
CA ILE A 110 5.32 7.55 5.52
C ILE A 110 5.59 7.55 7.02
N GLY A 111 4.92 8.41 7.79
CA GLY A 111 5.14 8.56 9.22
C GLY A 111 4.95 7.25 9.99
N ILE A 112 3.87 6.52 9.72
CA ILE A 112 3.60 5.20 10.31
C ILE A 112 4.57 4.15 9.78
N GLY A 113 4.98 4.25 8.51
CA GLY A 113 5.98 3.35 7.92
C GLY A 113 7.36 3.47 8.57
N MET A 114 7.77 4.69 8.95
CA MET A 114 9.04 4.93 9.64
C MET A 114 8.95 4.67 11.14
N TYR A 115 7.83 5.01 11.79
CA TYR A 115 7.64 4.83 13.22
C TYR A 115 6.26 4.20 13.53
N PRO A 116 6.14 2.86 13.47
CA PRO A 116 4.87 2.17 13.64
C PRO A 116 4.38 2.16 15.09
N ASP A 117 5.28 2.31 16.07
CA ASP A 117 4.96 2.31 17.50
C ASP A 117 3.96 3.42 17.88
N PHE A 118 3.94 4.53 17.13
CA PHE A 118 2.96 5.59 17.32
C PHE A 118 1.51 5.08 17.24
N VAL A 119 1.24 4.15 16.32
CA VAL A 119 -0.10 3.56 16.15
C VAL A 119 -0.25 2.32 17.00
N LEU A 120 0.79 1.47 17.07
CA LEU A 120 0.72 0.21 17.81
C LEU A 120 0.49 0.44 19.30
N SER A 121 1.16 1.43 19.91
CA SER A 121 1.00 1.77 21.33
C SER A 121 -0.44 2.07 21.75
N LEU A 122 -1.27 2.60 20.84
CA LEU A 122 -2.69 2.86 21.10
C LEU A 122 -3.55 1.59 21.18
N SER A 123 -3.05 0.48 20.63
CA SER A 123 -3.80 -0.78 20.45
C SER A 123 -3.28 -1.95 21.29
N VAL A 124 -2.00 -1.96 21.66
CA VAL A 124 -1.33 -3.09 22.33
C VAL A 124 -2.08 -3.54 23.60
N ASP A 125 -2.41 -2.62 24.51
CA ASP A 125 -3.08 -2.96 25.77
C ASP A 125 -4.43 -3.67 25.54
N LYS A 126 -5.20 -3.20 24.56
CA LYS A 126 -6.51 -3.78 24.24
C LYS A 126 -6.38 -5.15 23.58
N VAL A 127 -5.40 -5.31 22.69
CA VAL A 127 -5.14 -6.58 22.01
C VAL A 127 -4.64 -7.64 22.99
N GLU A 128 -3.80 -7.28 23.96
CA GLU A 128 -3.31 -8.19 24.98
C GLU A 128 -4.44 -8.73 25.88
N VAL A 129 -5.36 -7.86 26.29
CA VAL A 129 -6.56 -8.27 27.02
C VAL A 129 -7.41 -9.24 26.18
N LEU A 130 -7.58 -9.00 24.88
CA LEU A 130 -8.32 -9.92 24.01
C LEU A 130 -7.61 -11.27 23.84
N LEU A 131 -6.28 -11.26 23.69
CA LEU A 131 -5.49 -12.48 23.54
C LEU A 131 -5.51 -13.34 24.80
N SER A 132 -5.38 -12.73 25.99
CA SER A 132 -5.45 -13.48 27.25
C SER A 132 -6.79 -14.24 27.39
N ASN A 133 -7.91 -13.59 27.08
CA ASN A 133 -9.23 -14.23 27.12
C ASN A 133 -9.39 -15.40 26.14
N PHE A 134 -8.71 -15.36 24.97
CA PHE A 134 -8.76 -16.41 23.96
C PHE A 134 -7.71 -17.52 24.14
N VAL A 135 -6.64 -17.26 24.88
CA VAL A 135 -5.56 -18.24 25.13
C VAL A 135 -5.83 -19.06 26.40
N TYR A 136 -6.48 -18.46 27.41
CA TYR A 136 -6.85 -19.15 28.66
C TYR A 136 -8.23 -19.84 28.61
N ARG A 137 -8.94 -19.78 27.49
CA ARG A 137 -10.09 -20.64 27.16
C ARG A 137 -9.66 -21.70 26.16
#